data_AF-A0A940TVS4-F1
#
_entry.id   AF-A0A940TVS4-F1
#
_cell.length_a   1.000
_cell.length_b   1.000
_cell.length_c   1.000
_cell.angle_alpha   90.00
_cell.angle_beta   90.00
_cell.angle_gamma   90.00
#
_symmetry.space_group_name_H-M   'P 1'
#
loop_
_entity.id
_entity.type
_entity.pdbx_description
1 polymer ?
#
loop_
_entity_poly.entity_id
_entity_poly.type
_entity_poly.pdbx_seq_one_letter_code
_entity_poly.pdbx_strand_id
1 'polypeptide(L)'
;MNLSAWLSAEILGLGFLLTFALLFYIFYYWKHRASYQKELEELRRIDAFTRLRKTIGQAIENGRGLQISIGSGGLNGIRGAAGLVSLSMLLVITQKSCKGDQSPQVTSGDGALASLAQDTLHKAYRLAAVESNSKASQNQVTGITPFSYAAGAMLTILDQPLQANLLAGNFGSEAGLLAEAGERSSQLVIAGSDGLPAQSVMLATADDALIGEELFAGGAYLSAEPSHAASVKAQDILRWIIILIILAGVILKLAGAL
;
A
#
# COMPACT_ATOMS: atom_id res chain seq x y z
N MET A 1 41.65 18.85 -10.95
CA MET A 1 40.57 18.26 -10.10
C MET A 1 39.74 17.36 -10.99
N ASN A 2 39.79 16.05 -10.76
CA ASN A 2 39.22 15.05 -11.68
C ASN A 2 37.69 15.03 -11.62
N LEU A 3 37.04 15.31 -12.75
CA LEU A 3 35.58 15.26 -12.90
C LEU A 3 35.02 13.86 -12.58
N SER A 4 35.82 12.80 -12.79
CA SER A 4 35.48 11.41 -12.48
C SER A 4 35.34 11.11 -10.98
N ALA A 5 35.96 11.90 -10.10
CA ALA A 5 35.86 11.72 -8.65
C ALA A 5 34.52 12.24 -8.10
N TRP A 6 33.90 13.23 -8.75
CA TRP A 6 32.58 13.77 -8.41
C TRP A 6 31.42 12.95 -8.98
N LEU A 7 31.71 12.08 -9.95
CA LEU A 7 30.75 11.20 -10.63
C LEU A 7 30.76 9.77 -10.07
N SER A 8 31.30 9.54 -8.87
CA SER A 8 31.17 8.24 -8.21
C SER A 8 29.69 7.97 -7.92
N ALA A 9 29.26 6.72 -8.11
CA ALA A 9 27.87 6.32 -7.89
C ALA A 9 27.36 6.68 -6.49
N GLU A 10 28.26 6.72 -5.50
CA GLU A 10 27.99 7.12 -4.12
C GLU A 10 27.60 8.59 -4.00
N ILE A 11 28.34 9.51 -4.64
CA ILE A 11 28.06 10.95 -4.59
C ILE A 11 26.75 11.27 -5.33
N LEU A 12 26.52 10.62 -6.48
CA LEU A 12 25.26 10.75 -7.21
C LEU A 12 24.08 10.21 -6.39
N GLY A 13 24.23 9.05 -5.75
CA GLY A 13 23.22 8.48 -4.87
C GLY A 13 22.92 9.38 -3.67
N LEU A 14 23.95 9.98 -3.07
CA LEU A 14 23.79 10.89 -1.95
C LEU A 14 23.10 12.20 -2.37
N GLY A 15 23.47 12.76 -3.53
CA GLY A 15 22.78 13.91 -4.12
C GLY A 15 21.30 13.62 -4.43
N PHE A 16 21.00 12.43 -4.94
CA PHE A 16 19.62 11.97 -5.15
C PHE A 16 18.84 11.88 -3.85
N LEU A 17 19.43 11.31 -2.79
CA LEU A 17 18.79 11.24 -1.48
C LEU A 17 18.55 12.63 -0.87
N LEU A 18 19.52 13.54 -0.98
CA LEU A 18 19.38 14.91 -0.46
C LEU A 18 18.31 15.70 -1.22
N THR A 19 18.26 15.56 -2.54
CA THR A 19 17.21 16.21 -3.36
C THR A 19 15.83 15.66 -3.04
N PHE A 20 15.69 14.34 -2.89
CA PHE A 20 14.44 13.74 -2.43
C PHE A 20 14.04 14.23 -1.05
N ALA A 21 14.96 14.24 -0.07
CA ALA A 21 14.70 14.72 1.28
C ALA A 21 14.31 16.20 1.31
N LEU A 22 14.95 17.03 0.48
CA LEU A 22 14.62 18.45 0.34
C LEU A 22 13.22 18.64 -0.25
N LEU A 23 12.90 17.97 -1.36
CA LEU A 23 11.56 18.04 -1.97
C LEU A 23 10.49 17.54 -0.99
N PHE A 24 10.74 16.40 -0.35
CA PHE A 24 9.85 15.85 0.68
C PHE A 24 9.60 16.85 1.80
N TYR A 25 10.66 17.47 2.34
CA TYR A 25 10.55 18.49 3.38
C TYR A 25 9.73 19.69 2.90
N ILE A 26 10.02 20.23 1.71
CA ILE A 26 9.28 21.35 1.14
C ILE A 26 7.78 21.01 1.04
N PHE A 27 7.43 19.87 0.44
CA PHE A 27 6.03 19.47 0.29
C PHE A 27 5.36 19.17 1.62
N TYR A 28 6.07 18.55 2.57
CA TYR A 28 5.55 18.27 3.91
C TYR A 28 5.15 19.55 4.64
N TYR A 29 6.04 20.55 4.67
CA TYR A 29 5.77 21.83 5.34
C TYR A 29 4.74 22.69 4.61
N TRP A 30 4.79 22.73 3.28
CA TRP A 30 3.82 23.46 2.47
C TRP A 30 2.41 22.90 2.68
N LYS A 31 2.29 21.58 2.75
CA LYS A 31 1.04 20.86 2.97
C LYS A 31 0.51 20.95 4.40
N HIS A 32 1.37 21.17 5.39
CA HIS A 32 0.90 21.44 6.75
C HIS A 32 0.24 22.82 6.89
N ARG A 33 0.51 23.74 5.94
CA ARG A 33 0.00 25.11 5.92
C ARG A 33 -1.20 25.31 4.97
N ALA A 34 -1.32 24.49 3.92
CA ALA A 34 -2.44 24.47 2.99
C ALA A 34 -3.53 23.48 3.45
N SER A 35 -4.81 23.75 3.12
CA SER A 35 -5.91 22.85 3.51
C SER A 35 -5.76 21.48 2.84
N TYR A 36 -5.49 20.46 3.65
CA TYR A 36 -5.20 19.07 3.27
C TYR A 36 -6.19 18.45 2.28
N GLN A 37 -7.46 18.90 2.28
CA GLN A 37 -8.51 18.37 1.42
C GLN A 37 -8.41 18.82 -0.05
N LYS A 38 -7.84 20.00 -0.34
CA LYS A 38 -7.79 20.55 -1.71
C LYS A 38 -6.81 19.81 -2.63
N GLU A 39 -5.74 19.22 -2.09
CA GLU A 39 -4.72 18.57 -2.91
C GLU A 39 -4.96 17.08 -3.18
N LEU A 40 -5.90 16.43 -2.50
CA LEU A 40 -6.34 15.09 -2.91
C LEU A 40 -6.98 15.13 -4.32
N GLU A 41 -7.45 16.30 -4.75
CA GLU A 41 -7.94 16.56 -6.11
C GLU A 41 -6.79 16.69 -7.13
N GLU A 42 -5.55 16.96 -6.71
CA GLU A 42 -4.38 17.11 -7.59
C GLU A 42 -3.70 15.77 -7.92
N LEU A 43 -3.92 14.73 -7.10
CA LEU A 43 -3.40 13.40 -7.41
C LEU A 43 -4.21 12.77 -8.54
N ARG A 44 -3.52 12.07 -9.46
CA ARG A 44 -4.18 11.29 -10.52
C ARG A 44 -5.18 10.33 -9.87
N ARG A 45 -6.43 10.34 -10.32
CA ARG A 45 -7.43 9.42 -9.79
C ARG A 45 -7.03 7.96 -10.06
N ILE A 46 -7.10 7.13 -9.01
CA ILE A 46 -6.97 5.67 -9.08
C ILE A 46 -8.32 5.08 -8.66
N ASP A 47 -8.95 4.32 -9.55
CA ASP A 47 -10.32 3.83 -9.35
C ASP A 47 -10.43 2.86 -8.19
N ALA A 48 -9.42 2.01 -7.98
CA ALA A 48 -9.33 1.11 -6.84
C ALA A 48 -9.55 1.81 -5.50
N PHE A 49 -8.86 2.94 -5.24
CA PHE A 49 -9.05 3.68 -3.99
C PHE A 49 -10.41 4.39 -3.91
N THR A 50 -10.99 4.77 -5.05
CA THR A 50 -12.33 5.34 -5.09
C THR A 50 -13.38 4.29 -4.74
N ARG A 51 -13.27 3.09 -5.33
CA ARG A 51 -14.11 1.94 -5.02
C ARG A 51 -13.94 1.50 -3.57
N LEU A 52 -12.71 1.38 -3.08
CA LEU A 52 -12.42 1.03 -1.69
C LEU A 52 -13.13 1.96 -0.69
N ARG A 53 -13.04 3.28 -0.88
CA ARG A 53 -13.71 4.26 -0.01
C ARG A 53 -15.22 4.07 0.02
N LYS A 54 -15.85 3.84 -1.15
CA LYS A 54 -17.28 3.55 -1.26
C LYS A 54 -17.63 2.25 -0.54
N THR A 55 -16.83 1.21 -0.76
CA THR A 55 -17.06 -0.13 -0.22
C THR A 55 -16.88 -0.18 1.31
N ILE A 56 -15.99 0.63 1.89
CA ILE A 56 -15.90 0.79 3.35
C ILE A 56 -17.24 1.30 3.92
N GLY A 57 -17.87 2.29 3.28
CA GLY A 57 -19.19 2.78 3.69
C GLY A 57 -20.26 1.70 3.57
N GLN A 58 -20.30 1.02 2.42
CA GLN A 58 -21.24 -0.08 2.18
C GLN A 58 -21.06 -1.25 3.16
N ALA A 59 -19.82 -1.58 3.55
CA ALA A 59 -19.53 -2.61 4.53
C ALA A 59 -20.18 -2.28 5.88
N ILE A 60 -20.08 -1.02 6.31
CA ILE A 60 -20.73 -0.54 7.55
C ILE A 60 -22.25 -0.59 7.42
N GLU A 61 -22.82 -0.08 6.31
CA GLU A 61 -24.27 -0.05 6.06
C GLU A 61 -24.89 -1.46 5.98
N ASN A 62 -24.16 -2.42 5.41
CA ASN A 62 -24.62 -3.80 5.22
C ASN A 62 -24.29 -4.72 6.40
N GLY A 63 -23.61 -4.23 7.45
CA GLY A 63 -23.15 -5.05 8.57
C GLY A 63 -22.16 -6.16 8.14
N ARG A 64 -21.33 -5.89 7.13
CA ARG A 64 -20.31 -6.81 6.59
C ARG A 64 -18.89 -6.35 6.91
N GLY A 65 -17.97 -7.31 7.03
CA GLY A 65 -16.56 -7.04 7.36
C GLY A 65 -15.72 -6.65 6.16
N LEU A 66 -14.47 -6.28 6.44
CA LEU A 66 -13.42 -6.09 5.43
C LEU A 66 -12.24 -6.97 5.82
N GLN A 67 -11.59 -7.61 4.85
CA GLN A 67 -10.34 -8.32 5.10
C GLN A 67 -9.17 -7.60 4.45
N ILE A 68 -8.05 -7.56 5.16
CA ILE A 68 -6.78 -7.03 4.67
C ILE A 68 -5.73 -8.11 4.79
N SER A 69 -5.20 -8.55 3.65
CA SER A 69 -4.13 -9.53 3.56
C SER A 69 -2.81 -8.81 3.32
N ILE A 70 -1.87 -8.95 4.25
CA ILE A 70 -0.59 -8.21 4.29
C ILE A 70 0.53 -8.98 3.55
N GLY A 71 0.28 -10.23 3.17
CA GLY A 71 1.26 -11.08 2.48
C GLY A 71 2.29 -11.71 3.42
N SER A 72 3.36 -12.26 2.85
CA SER A 72 4.38 -13.07 3.57
C SER A 72 5.82 -12.56 3.40
N GLY A 73 6.02 -11.30 3.00
CA GLY A 73 7.36 -10.75 2.70
C GLY A 73 8.25 -10.48 3.91
N GLY A 74 7.72 -10.59 5.13
CA GLY A 74 8.40 -10.21 6.35
C GLY A 74 8.76 -8.71 6.40
N LEU A 75 9.65 -8.34 7.33
CA LEU A 75 10.12 -6.95 7.49
C LEU A 75 11.51 -6.71 6.89
N ASN A 76 12.21 -7.76 6.51
CA ASN A 76 13.62 -7.68 6.13
C ASN A 76 13.77 -7.34 4.64
N GLY A 77 14.60 -6.35 4.36
CA GLY A 77 14.94 -5.94 3.00
C GLY A 77 13.82 -5.18 2.29
N ILE A 78 13.89 -5.14 0.95
CA ILE A 78 13.04 -4.28 0.11
C ILE A 78 11.57 -4.71 0.17
N ARG A 79 11.30 -6.00 0.40
CA ARG A 79 9.94 -6.58 0.46
C ARG A 79 9.11 -6.12 1.66
N GLY A 80 9.78 -5.68 2.73
CA GLY A 80 9.09 -5.20 3.93
C GLY A 80 8.28 -3.92 3.69
N ALA A 81 8.66 -3.12 2.70
CA ALA A 81 7.98 -1.86 2.38
C ALA A 81 6.51 -2.08 2.01
N ALA A 82 6.20 -3.12 1.24
CA ALA A 82 4.82 -3.44 0.86
C ALA A 82 3.95 -3.80 2.07
N GLY A 83 4.50 -4.57 3.02
CA GLY A 83 3.83 -4.89 4.27
C GLY A 83 3.56 -3.65 5.14
N LEU A 84 4.53 -2.75 5.26
CA LEU A 84 4.38 -1.49 6.03
C LEU A 84 3.35 -0.55 5.43
N VAL A 85 3.28 -0.48 4.10
CA VAL A 85 2.22 0.29 3.41
C VAL A 85 0.85 -0.31 3.70
N SER A 86 0.73 -1.64 3.68
CA SER A 86 -0.52 -2.32 4.03
C SER A 86 -0.97 -2.01 5.47
N LEU A 87 -0.03 -1.96 6.43
CA LEU A 87 -0.32 -1.52 7.80
C LEU A 87 -0.84 -0.07 7.85
N SER A 88 -0.27 0.80 7.02
CA SER A 88 -0.75 2.19 6.91
C SER A 88 -2.17 2.27 6.36
N MET A 89 -2.52 1.40 5.40
CA MET A 89 -3.90 1.28 4.90
C MET A 89 -4.82 0.68 5.98
N LEU A 90 -4.37 -0.36 6.69
CA LEU A 90 -5.10 -1.01 7.78
C LEU A 90 -5.50 -0.02 8.87
N LEU A 91 -4.60 0.87 9.27
CA LEU A 91 -4.87 1.92 10.25
C LEU A 91 -6.10 2.75 9.83
N VAL A 92 -6.10 3.25 8.59
CA VAL A 92 -7.16 4.12 8.09
C VAL A 92 -8.47 3.37 7.86
N ILE A 93 -8.40 2.17 7.27
CA ILE A 93 -9.58 1.34 7.03
C ILE A 93 -10.25 1.04 8.38
N THR A 94 -9.48 0.59 9.36
CA THR A 94 -9.99 0.26 10.70
C THR A 94 -10.56 1.48 11.40
N GLN A 95 -9.90 2.65 11.35
CA GLN A 95 -10.45 3.88 11.93
C GLN A 95 -11.81 4.26 11.35
N LYS A 96 -12.02 4.00 10.05
CA LYS A 96 -13.27 4.34 9.36
C LYS A 96 -14.36 3.30 9.58
N SER A 97 -13.99 2.02 9.69
CA SER A 97 -14.96 0.91 9.77
C SER A 97 -15.20 0.37 11.18
N CYS A 98 -14.40 0.73 12.18
CA CYS A 98 -14.50 0.18 13.55
C CYS A 98 -15.82 0.48 14.27
N LYS A 99 -16.62 1.43 13.78
CA LYS A 99 -17.95 1.74 14.29
C LYS A 99 -19.06 0.87 13.70
N GLY A 100 -18.75 0.07 12.68
CA GLY A 100 -19.67 -0.90 12.10
C GLY A 100 -19.78 -2.16 12.95
N ASP A 101 -20.77 -3.00 12.61
CA ASP A 101 -21.07 -4.24 13.34
C ASP A 101 -19.97 -5.30 13.20
N GLN A 102 -19.26 -5.28 12.07
CA GLN A 102 -18.17 -6.20 11.79
C GLN A 102 -16.83 -5.50 11.86
N SER A 103 -15.92 -6.10 12.63
CA SER A 103 -14.55 -5.61 12.72
C SER A 103 -13.72 -6.05 11.51
N PRO A 104 -12.76 -5.24 11.05
CA PRO A 104 -11.81 -5.68 10.03
C PRO A 104 -11.05 -6.93 10.47
N GLN A 105 -10.83 -7.83 9.51
CA GLN A 105 -10.02 -9.03 9.65
C GLN A 105 -8.68 -8.81 8.95
N VAL A 106 -7.60 -9.29 9.53
CA VAL A 106 -6.25 -9.16 9.03
C VAL A 106 -5.58 -10.52 8.98
N THR A 107 -4.95 -10.83 7.85
CA THR A 107 -4.15 -12.05 7.70
C THR A 107 -2.73 -11.72 7.29
N SER A 108 -1.78 -12.31 8.00
CA SER A 108 -0.33 -12.16 7.74
C SER A 108 0.32 -13.53 7.49
N GLY A 109 1.32 -13.55 6.62
CA GLY A 109 2.19 -14.70 6.39
C GLY A 109 3.48 -14.67 7.22
N ASP A 110 3.62 -13.66 8.09
CA ASP A 110 4.80 -13.44 8.93
C ASP A 110 4.41 -12.98 10.34
N GLY A 111 5.12 -13.48 11.35
CA GLY A 111 4.83 -13.20 12.76
C GLY A 111 5.15 -11.77 13.19
N ALA A 112 6.18 -11.15 12.61
CA ALA A 112 6.52 -9.76 12.92
C ALA A 112 5.50 -8.80 12.31
N LEU A 113 5.10 -9.02 11.05
CA LEU A 113 4.01 -8.29 10.40
C LEU A 113 2.68 -8.45 11.15
N ALA A 114 2.37 -9.66 11.62
CA ALA A 114 1.17 -9.86 12.45
C ALA A 114 1.26 -9.08 13.77
N SER A 115 2.41 -9.05 14.42
CA SER A 115 2.57 -8.29 15.67
C SER A 115 2.36 -6.79 15.44
N LEU A 116 2.89 -6.25 14.33
CA LEU A 116 2.66 -4.85 13.94
C LEU A 116 1.22 -4.58 13.50
N ALA A 117 0.56 -5.55 12.86
CA ALA A 117 -0.86 -5.46 12.54
C ALA A 117 -1.72 -5.36 13.80
N GLN A 118 -1.38 -6.14 14.84
CA GLN A 118 -2.06 -6.06 16.13
C GLN A 118 -1.91 -4.67 16.77
N ASP A 119 -0.69 -4.14 16.81
CA ASP A 119 -0.44 -2.79 17.32
C ASP A 119 -1.19 -1.73 16.50
N THR A 120 -1.20 -1.88 15.19
CA THR A 120 -1.92 -0.98 14.26
C THR A 120 -3.43 -1.00 14.51
N LEU A 121 -4.03 -2.17 14.71
CA LEU A 121 -5.44 -2.31 15.08
C LEU A 121 -5.73 -1.60 16.40
N HIS A 122 -4.94 -1.86 17.45
CA HIS A 122 -5.10 -1.18 18.74
C HIS A 122 -4.99 0.34 18.62
N LYS A 123 -4.00 0.83 17.86
CA LYS A 123 -3.83 2.25 17.58
C LYS A 123 -5.05 2.83 16.84
N ALA A 124 -5.61 2.11 15.87
CA ALA A 124 -6.79 2.52 15.14
C ALA A 124 -8.02 2.68 16.05
N TYR A 125 -8.31 1.67 16.89
CA TYR A 125 -9.42 1.72 17.84
C TYR A 125 -9.28 2.87 18.84
N ARG A 126 -8.07 3.08 19.38
CA ARG A 126 -7.79 4.19 20.29
C ARG A 126 -8.02 5.54 19.62
N LEU A 127 -7.56 5.73 18.39
CA LEU A 127 -7.74 6.98 17.64
C LEU A 127 -9.21 7.22 17.26
N ALA A 128 -9.98 6.15 17.06
CA ALA A 128 -11.42 6.24 16.81
C ALA A 128 -12.27 6.45 18.08
N ALA A 129 -11.64 6.50 19.26
CA ALA A 129 -12.29 6.55 20.57
C ALA A 129 -13.34 5.43 20.78
N VAL A 130 -13.08 4.26 20.18
CA VAL A 130 -13.89 3.06 20.37
C VAL A 130 -13.21 2.22 21.45
N GLU A 131 -13.91 2.00 22.55
CA GLU A 131 -13.43 1.17 23.66
C GLU A 131 -13.13 -0.24 23.12
N SER A 132 -11.95 -0.76 23.48
CA SER A 132 -11.28 -1.90 22.85
C SER A 132 -12.20 -3.10 22.54
N ASN A 133 -12.81 -3.10 21.36
CA ASN A 133 -13.48 -4.26 20.78
C ASN A 133 -12.51 -5.06 19.89
N SER A 134 -11.20 -4.84 20.02
CA SER A 134 -10.16 -5.57 19.30
C SER A 134 -10.14 -7.02 19.77
N LYS A 135 -10.91 -7.88 19.10
CA LYS A 135 -10.93 -9.32 19.37
C LYS A 135 -9.61 -9.91 18.89
N ALA A 136 -9.02 -10.82 19.67
CA ALA A 136 -7.80 -11.53 19.29
C ALA A 136 -7.93 -12.28 17.93
N SER A 137 -9.15 -12.61 17.49
CA SER A 137 -9.42 -13.25 16.20
C SER A 137 -9.27 -12.34 14.99
N GLN A 138 -9.16 -11.02 15.18
CA GLN A 138 -9.06 -10.03 14.09
C GLN A 138 -7.75 -10.08 13.33
N ASN A 139 -6.72 -10.71 13.89
CA ASN A 139 -5.40 -10.75 13.29
C ASN A 139 -4.83 -12.16 13.41
N GLN A 140 -4.51 -12.76 12.28
CA GLN A 140 -4.13 -14.17 12.21
C GLN A 140 -2.87 -14.36 11.36
N VAL A 141 -1.90 -15.09 11.93
CA VAL A 141 -0.82 -15.69 11.14
C VAL A 141 -1.37 -16.99 10.56
N THR A 142 -1.62 -17.01 9.25
CA THR A 142 -2.35 -18.10 8.60
C THR A 142 -1.43 -19.15 7.95
N GLY A 143 -0.14 -18.82 7.80
CA GLY A 143 0.91 -19.73 7.35
C GLY A 143 2.22 -18.97 7.11
N ILE A 144 3.36 -19.62 7.26
CA ILE A 144 4.69 -18.96 7.15
C ILE A 144 5.34 -19.11 5.78
N THR A 145 4.70 -19.84 4.87
CA THR A 145 5.11 -19.96 3.47
C THR A 145 4.02 -19.41 2.56
N PRO A 146 4.34 -18.94 1.35
CA PRO A 146 3.35 -18.28 0.49
C PRO A 146 2.04 -19.08 0.30
N PHE A 147 2.14 -20.35 -0.09
CA PHE A 147 0.94 -21.19 -0.28
C PHE A 147 0.25 -21.63 1.01
N SER A 148 0.99 -21.80 2.13
CA SER A 148 0.33 -22.09 3.41
C SER A 148 -0.43 -20.87 3.93
N TYR A 149 0.16 -19.69 3.78
CA TYR A 149 -0.48 -18.41 4.05
C TYR A 149 -1.75 -18.25 3.22
N ALA A 150 -1.68 -18.47 1.90
CA ALA A 150 -2.86 -18.38 1.04
C ALA A 150 -3.94 -19.38 1.46
N ALA A 151 -3.58 -20.63 1.75
CA ALA A 151 -4.52 -21.66 2.20
C ALA A 151 -5.27 -21.25 3.48
N GLY A 152 -4.56 -20.72 4.49
CA GLY A 152 -5.21 -20.29 5.73
C GLY A 152 -5.97 -18.98 5.59
N ALA A 153 -5.46 -18.00 4.84
CA ALA A 153 -6.13 -16.72 4.62
C ALA A 153 -7.42 -16.87 3.78
N MET A 154 -7.48 -17.85 2.88
CA MET A 154 -8.71 -18.20 2.15
C MET A 154 -9.83 -18.65 3.07
N LEU A 155 -9.54 -19.33 4.20
CA LEU A 155 -10.59 -19.73 5.14
C LEU A 155 -11.31 -18.49 5.71
N THR A 156 -10.56 -17.44 6.04
CA THR A 156 -11.15 -16.16 6.47
C THR A 156 -12.00 -15.54 5.35
N ILE A 157 -11.54 -15.60 4.10
CA ILE A 157 -12.27 -15.06 2.93
C ILE A 157 -13.60 -15.80 2.72
N LEU A 158 -13.60 -17.12 2.87
CA LEU A 158 -14.75 -17.98 2.56
C LEU A 158 -15.77 -18.05 3.72
N ASP A 159 -15.30 -18.04 4.98
CA ASP A 159 -16.17 -18.29 6.14
C ASP A 159 -16.75 -17.01 6.76
N GLN A 160 -16.15 -15.84 6.51
CA GLN A 160 -16.57 -14.58 7.12
C GLN A 160 -17.52 -13.78 6.20
N PRO A 161 -18.50 -13.06 6.76
CA PRO A 161 -19.40 -12.21 5.99
C PRO A 161 -18.72 -10.90 5.56
N LEU A 162 -17.80 -10.99 4.59
CA LEU A 162 -17.01 -9.85 4.12
C LEU A 162 -17.70 -9.13 2.95
N GLN A 163 -17.42 -7.83 2.81
CA GLN A 163 -17.83 -7.01 1.68
C GLN A 163 -16.71 -6.87 0.65
N ALA A 164 -15.45 -6.87 1.10
CA ALA A 164 -14.27 -6.73 0.26
C ALA A 164 -13.02 -7.33 0.90
N ASN A 165 -12.10 -7.74 0.03
CA ASN A 165 -10.76 -8.20 0.36
C ASN A 165 -9.73 -7.27 -0.27
N LEU A 166 -8.90 -6.66 0.57
CA LEU A 166 -7.73 -5.91 0.16
C LEU A 166 -6.49 -6.80 0.29
N LEU A 167 -5.96 -7.25 -0.84
CA LEU A 167 -4.68 -7.96 -0.90
C LEU A 167 -3.58 -6.91 -1.12
N ALA A 168 -2.93 -6.43 -0.06
CA ALA A 168 -1.93 -5.37 -0.15
C ALA A 168 -0.67 -5.79 0.60
N GLY A 169 0.44 -6.02 -0.10
CA GLY A 169 1.65 -6.53 0.56
C GLY A 169 2.57 -7.29 -0.37
N ASN A 170 3.45 -8.12 0.19
CA ASN A 170 4.34 -8.95 -0.62
C ASN A 170 3.72 -10.33 -0.83
N PHE A 171 3.41 -10.60 -2.09
CA PHE A 171 2.87 -11.88 -2.56
C PHE A 171 3.64 -12.39 -3.77
N GLY A 172 3.57 -13.69 -4.00
CA GLY A 172 3.87 -14.36 -5.27
C GLY A 172 2.60 -14.81 -6.00
N SER A 173 2.71 -15.89 -6.77
CA SER A 173 1.61 -16.44 -7.57
C SER A 173 0.43 -16.93 -6.75
N GLU A 174 0.63 -17.23 -5.46
CA GLU A 174 -0.44 -17.63 -4.54
C GLU A 174 -1.53 -16.57 -4.38
N ALA A 175 -1.24 -15.31 -4.70
CA ALA A 175 -2.22 -14.22 -4.69
C ALA A 175 -3.45 -14.52 -5.55
N GLY A 176 -3.29 -15.32 -6.62
CA GLY A 176 -4.41 -15.74 -7.46
C GLY A 176 -5.46 -16.54 -6.70
N LEU A 177 -5.02 -17.42 -5.80
CA LEU A 177 -5.94 -18.23 -4.98
C LEU A 177 -6.77 -17.34 -4.04
N LEU A 178 -6.13 -16.33 -3.44
CA LEU A 178 -6.81 -15.37 -2.57
C LEU A 178 -7.81 -14.50 -3.34
N ALA A 179 -7.42 -14.04 -4.53
CA ALA A 179 -8.29 -13.25 -5.38
C ALA A 179 -9.49 -14.07 -5.87
N GLU A 180 -9.27 -15.29 -6.35
CA GLU A 180 -10.34 -16.22 -6.76
C GLU A 180 -11.29 -16.54 -5.61
N ALA A 181 -10.77 -16.77 -4.39
CA ALA A 181 -11.60 -17.00 -3.22
C ALA A 181 -12.54 -15.81 -2.92
N GLY A 182 -12.04 -14.57 -3.09
CA GLY A 182 -12.84 -13.37 -2.92
C GLY A 182 -13.94 -13.25 -3.97
N GLU A 183 -13.60 -13.49 -5.24
CA GLU A 183 -14.53 -13.48 -6.36
C GLU A 183 -15.65 -14.52 -6.15
N ARG A 184 -15.29 -15.76 -5.78
CA ARG A 184 -16.25 -16.84 -5.49
C ARG A 184 -17.22 -16.51 -4.35
N SER A 185 -16.79 -15.69 -3.39
CA SER A 185 -17.62 -15.21 -2.29
C SER A 185 -18.39 -13.92 -2.63
N SER A 186 -18.33 -13.45 -3.89
CA SER A 186 -18.93 -12.17 -4.34
C SER A 186 -18.45 -10.96 -3.53
N GLN A 187 -17.18 -10.97 -3.15
CA GLN A 187 -16.51 -9.90 -2.41
C GLN A 187 -15.69 -9.08 -3.39
N LEU A 188 -15.67 -7.75 -3.23
CA LEU A 188 -14.80 -6.90 -4.06
C LEU A 188 -13.33 -7.22 -3.74
N VAL A 189 -12.53 -7.52 -4.76
CA VAL A 189 -11.11 -7.81 -4.62
C VAL A 189 -10.28 -6.66 -5.15
N ILE A 190 -9.59 -5.96 -4.24
CA ILE A 190 -8.59 -4.95 -4.58
C ILE A 190 -7.22 -5.53 -4.23
N ALA A 191 -6.30 -5.56 -5.18
CA ALA A 191 -5.04 -6.29 -5.01
C ALA A 191 -3.82 -5.49 -5.49
N GLY A 192 -2.77 -5.43 -4.68
CA GLY A 192 -1.50 -4.80 -5.01
C GLY A 192 -0.33 -5.53 -4.35
N SER A 193 0.72 -5.77 -5.13
CA SER A 193 1.93 -6.43 -4.65
C SER A 193 3.19 -5.81 -5.25
N ASP A 194 4.29 -5.85 -4.50
CA ASP A 194 5.64 -5.52 -5.01
C ASP A 194 6.27 -6.70 -5.78
N GLY A 195 5.70 -7.90 -5.69
CA GLY A 195 6.14 -9.08 -6.43
C GLY A 195 5.59 -9.14 -7.85
N LEU A 196 6.47 -9.26 -8.85
CA LEU A 196 6.08 -9.37 -10.27
C LEU A 196 5.13 -10.55 -10.57
N PRO A 197 5.35 -11.78 -10.03
CA PRO A 197 4.41 -12.88 -10.28
C PRO A 197 3.02 -12.64 -9.68
N ALA A 198 2.94 -11.94 -8.54
CA ALA A 198 1.65 -11.56 -7.97
C ALA A 198 0.96 -10.51 -8.82
N GLN A 199 1.68 -9.46 -9.25
CA GLN A 199 1.12 -8.42 -10.10
C GLN A 199 0.52 -9.00 -11.40
N SER A 200 1.19 -9.97 -12.03
CA SER A 200 0.66 -10.59 -13.25
C SER A 200 -0.63 -11.37 -13.01
N VAL A 201 -0.71 -12.11 -11.89
CA VAL A 201 -1.91 -12.89 -11.56
C VAL A 201 -3.05 -11.97 -11.10
N MET A 202 -2.76 -11.02 -10.19
CA MET A 202 -3.73 -10.04 -9.68
C MET A 202 -4.35 -9.21 -10.80
N LEU A 203 -3.59 -8.86 -11.85
CA LEU A 203 -4.13 -8.17 -13.02
C LEU A 203 -5.22 -8.97 -13.73
N ALA A 204 -5.16 -10.31 -13.68
CA ALA A 204 -6.14 -11.19 -14.30
C ALA A 204 -7.27 -11.60 -13.35
N THR A 205 -7.04 -11.60 -12.04
CA THR A 205 -7.98 -12.20 -11.06
C THR A 205 -8.64 -11.20 -10.11
N ALA A 206 -8.11 -9.99 -9.93
CA ALA A 206 -8.70 -8.98 -9.07
C ALA A 206 -9.66 -8.05 -9.85
N ASP A 207 -10.70 -7.53 -9.18
CA ASP A 207 -11.57 -6.49 -9.75
C ASP A 207 -10.80 -5.18 -10.01
N ASP A 208 -9.82 -4.92 -9.14
CA ASP A 208 -8.95 -3.75 -9.14
C ASP A 208 -7.52 -4.14 -8.79
N ALA A 209 -6.63 -4.15 -9.78
CA ALA A 209 -5.21 -4.34 -9.56
C ALA A 209 -4.50 -2.98 -9.39
N LEU A 210 -3.78 -2.81 -8.29
CA LEU A 210 -2.83 -1.74 -8.04
C LEU A 210 -1.48 -2.12 -8.65
N ILE A 211 -1.06 -1.41 -9.68
CA ILE A 211 0.14 -1.77 -10.45
C ILE A 211 1.33 -0.90 -10.03
N GLY A 212 2.48 -1.55 -9.83
CA GLY A 212 3.75 -0.86 -9.54
C GLY A 212 3.68 0.01 -8.28
N GLU A 213 3.73 1.33 -8.47
CA GLU A 213 3.77 2.29 -7.37
C GLU A 213 2.42 2.59 -6.73
N GLU A 214 1.31 2.17 -7.34
CA GLU A 214 -0.03 2.45 -6.85
C GLU A 214 -0.27 1.82 -5.47
N LEU A 215 0.32 0.65 -5.21
CA LEU A 215 0.35 0.04 -3.88
C LEU A 215 0.95 1.00 -2.86
N PHE A 216 2.17 1.51 -3.14
CA PHE A 216 2.92 2.38 -2.24
C PHE A 216 2.25 3.74 -2.03
N ALA A 217 1.44 4.18 -2.98
CA ALA A 217 0.67 5.40 -2.86
C ALA A 217 -0.56 5.27 -1.95
N GLY A 218 -1.01 4.05 -1.58
CA GLY A 218 -2.29 3.88 -0.92
C GLY A 218 -2.45 4.58 0.44
N GLY A 219 -1.35 4.79 1.18
CA GLY A 219 -1.38 5.66 2.37
C GLY A 219 -1.79 7.10 2.05
N ALA A 220 -1.31 7.65 0.93
CA ALA A 220 -1.69 8.98 0.45
C ALA A 220 -3.16 9.02 -0.01
N TYR A 221 -3.57 8.00 -0.79
CA TYR A 221 -4.92 7.92 -1.36
C TYR A 221 -6.00 7.52 -0.35
N LEU A 222 -5.66 6.90 0.78
CA LEU A 222 -6.60 6.71 1.90
C LEU A 222 -6.61 7.88 2.88
N SER A 223 -5.67 8.82 2.70
CA SER A 223 -5.49 9.99 3.53
C SER A 223 -4.95 9.68 4.93
N ALA A 224 -4.01 8.74 5.02
CA ALA A 224 -3.40 8.30 6.28
C ALA A 224 -2.63 9.41 7.01
N GLU A 225 -1.70 10.07 6.33
CA GLU A 225 -0.92 11.19 6.88
C GLU A 225 -0.53 12.19 5.77
N PRO A 226 -0.31 13.47 6.09
CA PRO A 226 0.19 14.46 5.13
C PRO A 226 1.50 14.05 4.45
N SER A 227 2.40 13.40 5.19
CA SER A 227 3.69 12.90 4.72
C SER A 227 3.57 11.97 3.52
N HIS A 228 2.56 11.10 3.48
CA HIS A 228 2.41 10.15 2.36
C HIS A 228 2.14 10.84 1.02
N ALA A 229 1.33 11.90 0.97
CA ALA A 229 1.17 12.60 -0.32
C ALA A 229 2.35 13.51 -0.64
N ALA A 230 3.07 14.03 0.37
CA ALA A 230 4.31 14.76 0.13
C ALA A 230 5.38 13.85 -0.52
N SER A 231 5.48 12.58 -0.08
CA SER A 231 6.40 11.62 -0.69
C SER A 231 6.01 11.26 -2.12
N VAL A 232 4.71 11.06 -2.41
CA VAL A 232 4.23 10.79 -3.78
C VAL A 232 4.58 11.96 -4.72
N LYS A 233 4.30 13.21 -4.31
CA LYS A 233 4.65 14.40 -5.10
C LYS A 233 6.16 14.54 -5.33
N ALA A 234 6.96 14.32 -4.29
CA ALA A 234 8.42 14.36 -4.40
C ALA A 234 8.94 13.29 -5.38
N GLN A 235 8.39 12.07 -5.33
CA GLN A 235 8.73 10.97 -6.24
C GLN A 235 8.35 11.29 -7.68
N ASP A 236 7.18 11.87 -7.94
CA ASP A 236 6.74 12.23 -9.28
C ASP A 236 7.64 13.30 -9.92
N ILE A 237 8.03 14.32 -9.16
CA ILE A 237 8.96 15.35 -9.65
C ILE A 237 10.33 14.75 -9.97
N LEU A 238 10.83 13.90 -9.07
CA LEU A 238 12.13 13.27 -9.26
C LEU A 238 12.14 12.34 -10.48
N ARG A 239 11.03 11.66 -10.75
CA ARG A 239 10.84 10.87 -11.97
C ARG A 239 10.90 11.73 -13.22
N TRP A 240 10.23 12.88 -13.24
CA TRP A 240 10.31 13.82 -14.36
C TRP A 240 11.73 14.34 -14.58
N ILE A 241 12.45 14.66 -13.51
CA ILE A 241 13.87 15.05 -13.59
C ILE A 241 14.70 13.93 -14.24
N ILE A 242 14.53 12.69 -13.79
CA ILE A 242 15.23 11.53 -14.37
C ILE A 242 14.88 11.36 -15.86
N ILE A 243 13.60 11.44 -16.22
CA ILE A 243 13.14 11.33 -17.61
C ILE A 243 13.82 12.40 -18.48
N LEU A 244 13.87 13.64 -18.02
CA LEU A 244 14.51 14.74 -18.74
C LEU A 244 16.02 14.52 -18.89
N ILE A 245 16.70 14.03 -17.85
CA ILE A 245 18.13 13.69 -17.91
C ILE A 245 18.38 12.57 -18.94
N ILE A 246 17.55 11.51 -18.92
CA ILE A 246 17.66 10.41 -19.89
C ILE A 246 17.45 10.92 -21.32
N LEU A 247 16.41 11.73 -21.55
CA LEU A 247 16.13 12.30 -22.88
C LEU A 247 17.25 13.22 -23.36
N ALA A 248 17.78 14.08 -22.50
CA ALA A 248 18.92 14.94 -22.82
C ALA A 248 20.15 14.11 -23.18
N GLY A 249 20.43 13.04 -22.42
CA GLY A 249 21.51 12.09 -22.72
C GLY A 249 21.35 11.40 -24.07
N VAL A 250 20.12 10.98 -24.42
CA VAL A 250 19.81 10.40 -25.73
C VAL A 250 20.03 11.42 -26.85
N ILE A 251 19.57 12.66 -26.69
CA ILE A 251 19.74 13.71 -27.71
C ILE A 251 21.21 14.06 -27.92
N LEU A 252 21.98 14.24 -26.85
CA LEU A 252 23.41 14.54 -26.94
C LEU A 252 24.20 13.43 -27.65
N LYS A 253 23.86 12.17 -27.37
CA LYS A 253 24.45 11.01 -28.04
C LYS A 253 24.09 10.95 -29.53
N LEU A 254 22.83 11.25 -29.88
CA LEU A 254 22.40 11.31 -31.29
C LEU A 254 23.03 12.48 -32.05
N ALA A 255 23.30 13.61 -31.38
CA ALA A 255 23.96 14.77 -31.96
C ALA A 255 25.48 14.61 -32.11
N GLY A 256 26.06 13.49 -31.65
CA GLY A 256 27.51 13.24 -31.70
C GLY A 256 28.32 14.09 -30.72
N ALA A 257 27.67 14.71 -29.73
CA ALA A 257 28.34 15.47 -28.66
C ALA A 257 28.78 14.56 -27.49
N LEU A 258 28.32 13.31 -27.48
CA LEU A 258 28.64 12.25 -26.52
C LEU A 258 28.84 10.91 -27.23
#